data_AF-A0A9D1H8T9-F1
#
_entry.id   AF-A0A9D1H8T9-F1
#
_cell.length_a   1.000
_cell.length_b   1.000
_cell.length_c   1.000
_cell.angle_alpha   90.00
_cell.angle_beta   90.00
_cell.angle_gamma   90.00
#
_symmetry.space_group_name_H-M   'P 1'
#
loop_
_entity.id
_entity.type
_entity.pdbx_description
1 polymer ?
#
loop_
_entity_poly.entity_id
_entity_poly.type
_entity_poly.pdbx_seq_one_letter_code
_entity_poly.pdbx_strand_id
1 'polypeptide(L)' 'MAILHLMVGLPGSGKTTEAIRLEKEYHAIRFTPDEWHLKLFGNDFSGQWPDEVHDQRHSKVEQLMWETGKKMLA' A
#
# COMPACT_ATOMS: atom_id res chain seq x y z
N MET A 1 17.84 0.98 14.73
CA MET A 1 17.34 -0.25 14.06
C MET A 1 15.99 0.08 13.48
N ALA A 2 15.81 -0.07 12.17
CA ALA A 2 14.53 0.18 11.54
C ALA A 2 13.60 -1.03 11.74
N ILE A 3 12.29 -0.80 11.85
CA ILE A 3 11.28 -1.85 12.07
C ILE A 3 10.29 -1.80 10.91
N LEU A 4 10.01 -2.96 10.31
CA LEU A 4 8.93 -3.12 9.34
C LEU A 4 7.70 -3.69 10.03
N HIS A 5 6.63 -2.91 10.11
CA HIS A 5 5.31 -3.39 10.50
C HIS A 5 4.54 -3.81 9.25
N LEU A 6 4.42 -5.13 9.01
CA LEU A 6 3.73 -5.68 7.84
C LEU A 6 2.28 -6.05 8.18
N MET A 7 1.32 -5.48 7.45
CA MET A 7 -0.11 -5.74 7.63
C MET A 7 -0.64 -6.68 6.55
N VAL A 8 -1.30 -7.77 6.94
CA VAL A 8 -1.92 -8.75 6.02
C VAL A 8 -3.34 -9.08 6.49
N GLY A 9 -4.27 -9.31 5.56
CA GLY A 9 -5.67 -9.60 5.87
C GLY A 9 -6.65 -9.13 4.79
N LEU A 10 -7.89 -9.58 4.86
CA LEU A 10 -8.94 -9.29 3.87
C LEU A 10 -9.45 -7.84 3.93
N PRO A 11 -10.08 -7.31 2.86
CA PRO A 11 -10.78 -6.02 2.93
C PRO A 11 -11.73 -5.93 4.13
N GLY A 12 -11.75 -4.79 4.82
CA GLY A 12 -12.56 -4.59 6.02
C GLY A 12 -12.00 -5.19 7.32
N SER A 13 -10.88 -5.92 7.32
CA SER A 13 -10.30 -6.53 8.53
C SER A 13 -9.60 -5.54 9.49
N GLY A 14 -9.67 -4.23 9.24
CA GLY A 14 -9.10 -3.20 10.11
C GLY A 14 -7.61 -2.86 9.87
N LYS A 15 -6.95 -3.43 8.85
CA LYS A 15 -5.52 -3.19 8.54
C LYS A 15 -5.17 -1.71 8.43
N THR A 16 -5.98 -0.95 7.70
CA THR A 16 -5.72 0.47 7.46
C THR A 16 -5.83 1.27 8.75
N THR A 17 -6.80 0.95 9.61
CA THR A 17 -6.96 1.56 10.92
C THR A 17 -5.72 1.33 11.78
N GLU A 18 -5.24 0.10 11.83
CA GLU A 18 -4.05 -0.25 12.63
C GLU A 18 -2.77 0.35 12.04
N ALA A 19 -2.62 0.36 10.72
CA ALA A 19 -1.49 0.99 10.04
C ALA A 19 -1.42 2.51 10.34
N ILE A 20 -2.56 3.21 10.33
CA ILE A 20 -2.63 4.64 10.69
C ILE A 20 -2.28 4.87 12.16
N ARG A 21 -2.68 3.95 13.06
CA ARG A 21 -2.32 4.02 14.49
C ARG A 21 -0.80 3.91 14.67
N LEU A 22 -0.18 2.91 14.04
CA LEU A 22 1.27 2.66 14.09
C LEU A 22 2.08 3.79 13.43
N GLU A 23 1.60 4.34 12.31
CA GLU A 23 2.20 5.50 11.64
C GLU A 23 2.33 6.69 12.59
N LYS A 24 1.27 7.00 13.34
CA LYS A 24 1.25 8.10 14.31
C LYS A 24 2.09 7.80 15.55
N GLU A 25 2.01 6.58 16.08
CA GLU A 25 2.71 6.18 17.30
C GLU A 25 4.24 6.20 17.11
N TYR A 26 4.73 5.68 15.97
CA TYR A 26 6.16 5.53 15.72
C TYR A 26 6.74 6.55 14.76
N HIS A 27 5.95 7.54 14.32
CA HIS A 27 6.32 8.48 13.25
C HIS A 27 6.85 7.74 12.01
N ALA A 28 6.23 6.60 11.70
CA ALA A 28 6.67 5.71 10.63
C ALA A 28 6.19 6.21 9.27
N ILE A 29 6.84 5.75 8.20
CA ILE A 29 6.35 5.95 6.83
C ILE A 29 5.37 4.80 6.52
N ARG A 30 4.15 5.14 6.12
CA ARG A 30 3.13 4.16 5.74
C ARG A 30 3.08 3.98 4.23
N PHE A 31 3.30 2.74 3.80
CA PHE A 31 3.09 2.31 2.41
C PHE A 31 1.79 1.53 2.31
N THR A 32 0.93 1.91 1.36
CA THR A 32 -0.26 1.13 1.00
C THR A 32 -0.55 1.25 -0.50
N PRO A 33 -0.66 0.13 -1.24
CA PRO A 33 -0.93 0.18 -2.66
C PRO A 33 -2.29 0.83 -2.94
N ASP A 34 -3.29 0.63 -2.08
CA ASP A 34 -4.64 1.18 -2.24
C ASP A 34 -4.65 2.71 -2.41
N GLU A 35 -4.01 3.45 -1.50
CA GLU A 35 -4.03 4.92 -1.55
C GLU A 35 -3.19 5.48 -2.71
N TRP A 36 -2.06 4.84 -2.99
CA TRP A 36 -1.16 5.28 -4.06
C TRP A 36 -1.76 5.01 -5.42
N HIS A 37 -2.36 3.83 -5.61
CA HIS A 37 -3.07 3.46 -6.82
C HIS A 37 -4.23 4.44 -7.08
N LEU A 38 -5.07 4.68 -6.08
CA LEU A 38 -6.18 5.64 -6.19
C LEU A 38 -5.67 7.04 -6.56
N LYS A 39 -4.55 7.48 -5.99
CA LYS A 39 -3.98 8.80 -6.26
C LYS A 39 -3.36 8.91 -7.66
N LEU A 40 -2.76 7.84 -8.17
CA LEU A 40 -2.08 7.83 -9.48
C LEU A 40 -3.02 7.55 -10.64
N PHE A 41 -4.02 6.68 -10.44
CA PHE A 41 -4.86 6.12 -11.51
C PHE A 41 -6.36 6.35 -11.31
N GLY A 42 -6.77 6.91 -10.18
CA GLY A 42 -8.19 7.06 -9.83
C GLY A 42 -8.84 5.73 -9.44
N ASN A 43 -10.17 5.70 -9.43
CA ASN A 43 -10.93 4.48 -9.18
C ASN A 43 -11.12 3.68 -10.49
N ASP A 44 -10.09 2.95 -10.88
CA ASP A 44 -10.11 2.11 -12.08
C ASP A 44 -10.69 0.70 -11.82
N PHE A 45 -11.12 0.40 -10.59
CA PHE A 45 -11.88 -0.81 -10.24
C PHE A 45 -13.40 -0.66 -10.50
N SER A 46 -13.83 0.41 -11.17
CA SER A 46 -15.23 0.73 -11.43
C SER A 46 -15.88 -0.05 -12.60
N GLY A 47 -15.20 -1.08 -13.12
CA GLY A 47 -15.66 -1.88 -14.27
C GLY A 47 -15.53 -1.19 -15.63
N GLN A 48 -14.96 0.02 -15.67
CA GLN A 48 -14.66 0.75 -16.91
C GLN A 48 -13.37 0.28 -17.59
N TRP A 49 -12.52 -0.44 -16.85
CA TRP A 49 -11.21 -0.91 -17.30
C TRP A 49 -11.14 -2.43 -17.17
N PRO A 50 -10.36 -3.12 -18.02
CA PRO A 50 -10.06 -4.54 -17.81
C PRO A 50 -9.34 -4.74 -16.47
N ASP A 51 -9.73 -5.78 -15.73
CA ASP A 51 -9.14 -6.11 -14.43
C ASP A 51 -7.61 -6.29 -14.54
N GLU A 52 -7.11 -6.80 -15.67
CA GLU A 52 -5.67 -6.96 -15.89
C GLU A 52 -4.90 -5.63 -15.85
N VAL A 53 -5.52 -4.52 -16.24
CA VAL A 53 -4.88 -3.20 -16.19
C VAL A 53 -4.76 -2.72 -14.76
N HIS A 54 -5.82 -2.93 -13.95
CA HIS A 54 -5.81 -2.64 -12.53
C HIS A 54 -4.72 -3.45 -11.82
N ASP A 55 -4.69 -4.77 -12.02
CA ASP A 55 -3.73 -5.68 -11.40
C ASP A 55 -2.28 -5.33 -11.74
N GLN A 56 -2.01 -4.97 -13.00
CA GLN A 56 -0.67 -4.54 -13.45
C GLN A 56 -0.22 -3.25 -12.76
N ARG A 57 -1.12 -2.29 -12.60
CA ARG A 57 -0.82 -1.01 -11.93
C ARG A 57 -0.59 -1.22 -10.44
N HIS A 58 -1.47 -1.98 -9.79
CA HIS A 58 -1.36 -2.31 -8.38
C HIS A 58 -0.02 -3.02 -8.09
N SER A 59 0.33 -4.02 -8.89
CA SER A 59 1.60 -4.76 -8.78
C SER A 59 2.83 -3.85 -8.90
N LYS A 60 2.81 -2.89 -9.83
CA LYS A 60 3.92 -1.92 -10.00
C LYS A 60 4.07 -0.97 -8.82
N VAL A 61 2.95 -0.50 -8.26
CA VAL A 61 2.95 0.34 -7.06
C VAL A 61 3.52 -0.44 -5.87
N GLU A 62 3.08 -1.68 -5.67
CA GLU A 62 3.59 -2.55 -4.61
C GLU A 62 5.10 -2.82 -4.76
N GLN A 63 5.58 -3.11 -5.97
CA GLN A 63 7.00 -3.31 -6.22
C GLN A 63 7.82 -2.07 -5.83
N LEU A 64 7.37 -0.87 -6.20
CA LEU A 64 8.06 0.38 -5.85
C LEU A 64 8.14 0.59 -4.33
N MET A 65 7.07 0.24 -3.61
CA MET A 65 7.04 0.30 -2.15
C MET A 65 8.07 -0.66 -1.54
N TRP A 66 8.16 -1.89 -2.03
CA TRP A 66 9.16 -2.85 -1.55
C TRP A 66 10.59 -2.41 -1.83
N GLU A 67 10.86 -1.89 -3.02
CA GLU A 67 12.19 -1.37 -3.38
C GLU A 67 12.59 -0.19 -2.50
N THR A 68 11.65 0.71 -2.20
CA THR A 68 11.89 1.87 -1.33
C THR A 68 12.04 1.46 0.13
N GLY A 69 11.14 0.61 0.64
CA GLY A 69 11.15 0.11 2.01
C GLY A 69 12.44 -0.64 2.34
N LYS A 70 12.94 -1.50 1.43
CA LYS A 70 14.23 -2.18 1.63
C LYS A 70 15.39 -1.21 1.79
N LYS A 71 15.41 -0.09 1.06
CA LYS A 71 16.43 0.96 1.20
C LYS A 71 16.33 1.70 2.54
N MET A 72 15.11 1.87 3.06
CA MET A 72 14.88 2.49 4.37
C MET A 72 15.25 1.58 5.55
N LEU A 73 15.26 0.26 5.33
CA LEU A 73 15.61 -0.73 6.36
C LEU A 73 17.11 -1.04 6.45
N ALA A 74 17.88 -0.69 5.42
CA ALA A 74 19.34 -0.86 5.35
C ALA A 74 20.06 0.20 6.20
#